data_AF-W1XT92-F1
#
_entry.id   AF-W1XT92-F1
#
_cell.length_a   1.000
_cell.length_b   1.000
_cell.length_c   1.000
_cell.angle_alpha   90.00
_cell.angle_beta   90.00
_cell.angle_gamma   90.00
#
_symmetry.space_group_name_H-M   'P 1'
#
loop_
_entity.id
_entity.type
_entity.pdbx_description
1 polymer ?
#
loop_
_entity_poly.entity_id
_entity_poly.type
_entity_poly.pdbx_seq_one_letter_code
_entity_poly.pdbx_strand_id
1 'polypeptide(L)' 'MNFEENQVPEAILDKLTKVCTCRSITRKTIKEAILNGAHTFPEVKEATRAGTGACGG' A
#
# COMPACT_ATOMS: atom_id res chain seq x y z
N MET A 1 -17.19 4.60 31.87
CA MET A 1 -16.00 3.84 31.40
C MET A 1 -15.67 4.39 30.03
N ASN A 2 -14.68 5.28 29.96
CA ASN A 2 -14.20 5.77 28.67
C ASN A 2 -13.10 4.81 28.23
N PHE A 3 -13.42 3.97 27.26
CA PHE A 3 -12.43 3.12 26.61
C PHE A 3 -11.54 4.05 25.78
N GLU A 4 -10.30 4.20 26.22
CA GLU A 4 -9.30 5.06 25.59
C GLU A 4 -9.13 4.67 24.11
N GLU A 5 -9.26 5.65 23.21
CA GLU A 5 -9.05 5.48 21.78
C GLU A 5 -7.56 5.24 21.51
N ASN A 6 -7.17 3.96 21.40
CA ASN A 6 -5.83 3.56 20.96
C ASN A 6 -5.70 3.72 19.43
N GLN A 7 -5.57 4.95 18.95
CA GLN A 7 -5.41 5.23 17.52
C GLN A 7 -3.95 5.02 17.10
N VAL A 8 -3.70 3.95 16.33
CA VAL A 8 -2.40 3.70 15.72
C VAL A 8 -2.16 4.71 14.59
N PRO A 9 -0.99 5.39 14.51
CA PRO A 9 -0.70 6.31 13.43
C PRO A 9 -0.82 5.67 12.05
N GLU A 10 -1.44 6.38 11.10
CA GLU A 10 -1.67 5.89 9.73
C GLU A 10 -0.35 5.46 9.04
N ALA A 11 0.74 6.20 9.27
CA ALA A 11 2.04 5.86 8.72
C ALA A 11 2.58 4.50 9.20
N ILE A 12 2.17 4.04 10.39
CA ILE A 12 2.49 2.68 10.88
C ILE A 12 1.60 1.67 10.17
N LEU A 13 0.30 1.94 10.07
CA LEU A 13 -0.65 1.09 9.34
C LEU A 13 -0.26 0.93 7.87
N ASP A 14 0.25 1.97 7.22
CA ASP A 14 0.70 1.95 5.83
C ASP A 14 1.86 0.97 5.60
N LYS A 15 2.76 0.84 6.58
CA LYS A 15 3.89 -0.10 6.54
C LYS A 15 3.45 -1.54 6.73
N LEU A 16 2.42 -1.77 7.55
CA LEU A 16 1.94 -3.10 7.90
C LEU A 16 0.91 -3.64 6.90
N THR A 17 0.07 -2.77 6.36
CA THR A 17 -1.02 -3.15 5.46
C THR A 17 -0.46 -3.59 4.11
N LYS A 18 -0.66 -4.86 3.76
CA LYS A 18 -0.32 -5.41 2.45
C LYS A 18 -1.47 -5.20 1.48
N VAL A 19 -1.18 -4.56 0.35
CA VAL A 19 -2.14 -4.32 -0.75
C VAL A 19 -2.06 -5.39 -1.84
N CYS A 20 -0.88 -6.00 -2.02
CA CYS A 20 -0.69 -7.15 -2.90
C CYS A 20 0.02 -8.23 -2.09
N THR A 21 -0.75 -9.20 -1.62
CA THR A 21 -0.29 -10.22 -0.66
C THR A 21 0.74 -11.16 -1.28
N CYS A 22 0.53 -11.62 -2.51
CA CYS A 22 1.44 -12.54 -3.19
C CYS A 22 2.81 -11.92 -3.52
N ARG A 23 2.90 -10.58 -3.60
CA ARG A 23 4.15 -9.83 -3.81
C ARG A 23 4.60 -9.04 -2.59
N SER A 24 3.91 -9.19 -1.46
CA SER A 24 4.18 -8.49 -0.20
C SER A 24 4.25 -6.95 -0.30
N ILE A 25 3.56 -6.35 -1.28
CA ILE A 25 3.57 -4.90 -1.52
C ILE A 25 2.70 -4.22 -0.45
N THR A 26 3.23 -3.14 0.14
CA THR A 26 2.57 -2.41 1.23
C THR A 26 1.78 -1.20 0.71
N ARG A 27 0.82 -0.73 1.50
CA ARG A 27 0.11 0.54 1.24
C ARG A 27 1.08 1.72 1.19
N LYS A 28 2.11 1.73 2.04
CA LYS A 28 3.22 2.71 1.98
C LYS A 28 3.85 2.76 0.59
N THR A 29 4.19 1.60 0.00
CA THR A 29 4.81 1.52 -1.33
C THR A 29 3.93 2.14 -2.41
N ILE A 30 2.61 1.94 -2.36
CA ILE A 30 1.67 2.57 -3.29
C ILE A 30 1.66 4.09 -3.12
N LYS A 31 1.55 4.57 -1.87
CA LYS A 31 1.57 6.01 -1.57
C LYS A 31 2.87 6.66 -2.03
N GLU A 32 4.01 6.01 -1.83
CA GLU A 32 5.32 6.49 -2.31
C GLU A 32 5.36 6.58 -3.85
N ALA A 33 4.81 5.59 -4.57
CA ALA A 33 4.74 5.66 -6.04
C ALA A 33 3.90 6.85 -6.52
N ILE A 34 2.76 7.11 -5.87
CA ILE A 34 1.89 8.24 -6.20
C ILE A 34 2.61 9.58 -5.92
N LEU A 35 3.27 9.70 -4.77
CA LEU A 35 4.05 10.90 -4.41
C LEU A 35 5.22 11.13 -5.38
N ASN A 36 5.79 10.08 -5.94
CA ASN A 36 6.87 10.13 -6.93
C ASN A 36 6.36 10.37 -8.37
N GLY A 37 5.06 10.63 -8.57
CA GLY A 37 4.50 11.05 -9.85
C GLY A 37 3.75 9.98 -10.65
N ALA A 38 3.51 8.78 -10.08
CA ALA A 38 2.62 7.80 -10.69
C ALA A 38 1.15 8.18 -10.43
N HIS A 39 0.51 8.84 -11.39
CA HIS A 39 -0.84 9.38 -11.24
C HIS A 39 -1.92 8.53 -11.91
N THR A 40 -1.52 7.49 -12.64
CA THR A 40 -2.44 6.52 -13.25
C THR A 40 -2.26 5.12 -12.69
N PHE A 41 -3.30 4.28 -12.78
CA PHE A 41 -3.22 2.89 -12.36
C PHE A 41 -2.09 2.12 -13.10
N PRO A 42 -1.92 2.23 -14.43
CA PRO A 42 -0.79 1.60 -15.12
C PRO A 42 0.57 2.06 -14.60
N GLU A 43 0.75 3.35 -14.34
CA GLU A 43 2.02 3.87 -13.79
C GLU A 43 2.31 3.33 -12.39
N VAL A 44 1.30 3.29 -11.51
CA VAL A 44 1.47 2.73 -10.16
C VAL A 44 1.76 1.23 -10.24
N LYS A 45 1.06 0.51 -11.14
CA LYS A 45 1.29 -0.91 -11.39
C LYS A 45 2.72 -1.17 -11.86
N GLU A 46 3.24 -0.35 -12.77
CA GLU A 46 4.62 -0.48 -13.25
C GLU A 46 5.64 -0.13 -12.14
N ALA A 47 5.44 1.00 -11.45
CA ALA A 47 6.33 1.46 -10.40
C ALA A 47 6.42 0.52 -9.19
N THR A 48 5.33 -0.19 -8.87
CA THR A 48 5.24 -1.01 -7.65
C THR A 48 5.19 -2.51 -7.90
N ARG A 49 4.95 -2.92 -9.15
CA ARG A 49 4.70 -4.29 -9.59
C ARG A 49 3.48 -4.96 -8.92
N ALA A 50 2.63 -4.19 -8.25
CA ALA A 50 1.39 -4.71 -7.66
C ALA A 50 0.48 -5.28 -8.76
N GLY A 51 -0.17 -6.42 -8.50
CA GLY A 51 -1.05 -7.07 -9.48
C GLY A 51 -0.33 -7.65 -10.72
N THR A 52 0.97 -7.88 -10.63
CA THR A 52 1.78 -8.59 -11.67
C THR A 52 2.22 -9.99 -11.21
N GLY A 53 1.73 -10.44 -10.05
CA GLY A 53 2.04 -11.76 -9.50
C GLY A 53 1.30 -12.90 -10.20
N ALA A 54 1.63 -14.13 -9.83
CA ALA A 54 0.98 -15.32 -10.38
C ALA A 54 -0.54 -15.40 -10.08
N CYS A 55 -1.03 -14.64 -9.10
CA CYS A 55 -2.47 -14.53 -8.82
C CYS A 55 -3.25 -13.70 -9.86
N GLY A 56 -2.56 -12.97 -10.74
CA GLY A 56 -3.19 -12.22 -11.84
C GLY A 56 -3.70 -10.81 -11.49
N GLY A 57 -3.55 -10.36 -10.24
CA GLY A 57 -4.14 -9.11 -9.77
C GLY A 57 -4.63 -9.24 -8.35
#